data_AF-A0A3R6ZHP2-F1
#
_entry.id   AF-A0A3R6ZHP2-F1
#
_cell.length_a   1.000
_cell.length_b   1.000
_cell.length_c   1.000
_cell.angle_alpha   90.00
_cell.angle_beta   90.00
_cell.angle_gamma   90.00
#
_symmetry.space_group_name_H-M   'P 1'
#
loop_
_entity.id
_entity.type
_entity.pdbx_description
1 polymer ?
#
loop_
_entity_poly.entity_id
_entity_poly.type
_entity_poly.pdbx_seq_one_letter_code
_entity_poly.pdbx_strand_id
1 'polypeptide(L)'
;MRLKDYSMRIKKNIAVFLHILFLLMTVLSISVMYLNTSIGSGVSWILDRRYDDSDAFREQFQEDLDHVFKYVAYRDVFETDGNLDLSKEMFAVSRDNGPEITYTLEEVLRYAKSQGFYLNDQFEVVNDLFIYDDASTAKDQVVYWRAYDPDATLKEPGDAFSSLLDLSKEVLNCLSEYYIVNYRLLSNPSNFLFRITYQDDETVVSEYSNAGDLTDAQLRSMGRYCSVDSSSILIDSNLDELPKNVVSQLEQLNVNDADRYHMTVAVNTHYDSDDIYARQAADYRHLRGRFMEAMFCLALGIIGCLVTLYYLILVSGYRTEDRTNPYLHGFDMITTESGILLTAVSTMFMLFLAER
;
A
#
# COMPACT_ATOMS: atom_id res chain seq x y z
N MET A 1 61.74 28.20 -9.12
CA MET A 1 60.78 27.07 -9.12
C MET A 1 60.60 26.63 -10.57
N ARG A 2 60.84 25.36 -10.93
CA ARG A 2 60.92 24.92 -12.34
C ARG A 2 59.53 24.57 -12.87
N LEU A 3 59.27 24.76 -14.17
CA LEU A 3 57.98 24.43 -14.85
C LEU A 3 57.45 23.02 -14.53
N LYS A 4 58.33 22.03 -14.32
CA LYS A 4 57.99 20.65 -13.95
C LYS A 4 57.29 20.54 -12.58
N ASP A 5 57.63 21.41 -11.63
CA ASP A 5 57.05 21.41 -10.27
C ASP A 5 55.59 21.88 -10.30
N TYR A 6 55.26 22.82 -11.20
CA TYR A 6 53.89 23.28 -11.44
C TYR A 6 53.03 22.19 -12.07
N SER A 7 53.58 21.43 -13.03
CA SER A 7 52.85 20.36 -13.72
C SER A 7 52.37 19.27 -12.76
N MET A 8 53.22 18.82 -11.84
CA MET A 8 52.85 17.75 -10.91
C MET A 8 51.86 18.21 -9.83
N ARG A 9 52.00 19.45 -9.34
CA ARG A 9 51.01 20.06 -8.44
C ARG A 9 49.62 20.17 -9.09
N ILE A 10 49.55 20.56 -10.36
CA ILE A 10 48.29 20.62 -11.12
C ILE A 10 47.67 19.22 -11.25
N LYS A 11 48.47 18.20 -11.60
CA LYS A 11 47.99 16.80 -11.71
C LYS A 11 47.42 16.27 -10.39
N LYS A 12 48.08 16.56 -9.27
CA LYS A 12 47.58 16.22 -7.92
C LYS A 12 46.25 16.91 -7.61
N ASN A 13 46.16 18.22 -7.85
CA ASN A 13 44.94 18.97 -7.60
C ASN A 13 43.76 18.45 -8.46
N ILE A 14 44.01 18.10 -9.72
CA ILE A 14 43.02 17.46 -10.59
C ILE A 14 42.60 16.11 -10.02
N ALA A 15 43.54 15.27 -9.58
CA ALA A 15 43.23 13.97 -9.00
C ALA A 15 42.40 14.08 -7.70
N VAL A 16 42.71 15.06 -6.83
CA VAL A 16 41.91 15.34 -5.62
C VAL A 16 40.50 15.81 -6.00
N PHE A 17 40.38 16.74 -6.95
CA PHE A 17 39.08 17.21 -7.43
C PHE A 17 38.23 16.06 -7.98
N LEU A 18 38.81 15.21 -8.84
CA LEU A 18 38.15 14.04 -9.38
C LEU A 18 37.76 13.04 -8.27
N HIS A 19 38.63 12.83 -7.27
CA HIS A 19 38.31 11.96 -6.14
C HIS A 19 37.09 12.46 -5.36
N ILE A 20 37.04 13.76 -5.07
CA ILE A 20 35.88 14.39 -4.41
C ILE A 20 34.62 14.25 -5.28
N LEU A 21 34.73 14.46 -6.59
CA LEU A 21 33.61 14.31 -7.51
C LEU A 21 33.06 12.87 -7.51
N PHE A 22 33.94 11.86 -7.59
CA PHE A 22 33.53 10.45 -7.54
C PHE A 22 32.96 10.06 -6.18
N LEU A 23 33.49 10.63 -5.09
CA LEU A 23 32.96 10.43 -3.75
C LEU A 23 31.55 11.01 -3.63
N LEU A 24 31.32 12.24 -4.12
CA LEU A 24 29.99 12.85 -4.17
C LEU A 24 29.02 12.02 -5.00
N MET A 25 29.45 11.53 -6.17
CA MET A 25 28.64 10.65 -7.01
C MET A 25 28.26 9.35 -6.29
N THR A 26 29.18 8.76 -5.53
CA THR A 26 28.95 7.57 -4.70
C THR A 26 27.90 7.86 -3.62
N VAL A 27 28.09 8.93 -2.86
CA VAL A 27 27.17 9.32 -1.77
C VAL A 27 25.78 9.63 -2.32
N LEU A 28 25.67 10.43 -3.38
CA LEU A 28 24.39 10.77 -4.00
C LEU A 28 23.66 9.54 -4.54
N SER A 29 24.38 8.57 -5.11
CA SER A 29 23.78 7.33 -5.61
C SER A 29 23.18 6.50 -4.46
N ILE A 30 23.91 6.35 -3.36
CA ILE A 30 23.39 5.70 -2.13
C ILE A 30 22.19 6.47 -1.59
N SER A 31 22.26 7.80 -1.54
CA SER A 31 21.14 8.64 -1.11
C SER A 31 19.90 8.44 -1.97
N VAL A 32 20.01 8.39 -3.30
CA VAL A 32 18.87 8.13 -4.20
C VAL A 32 18.28 6.74 -3.95
N MET A 33 19.12 5.73 -3.72
CA MET A 33 18.68 4.35 -3.48
C MET A 33 17.98 4.17 -2.12
N TYR A 34 18.33 4.97 -1.09
CA TYR A 34 17.84 4.77 0.28
C TYR A 34 16.90 5.87 0.83
N LEU A 35 16.97 7.12 0.33
CA LEU A 35 16.13 8.23 0.82
C LEU A 35 14.80 8.36 0.07
N ASN A 36 14.67 7.70 -1.08
CA ASN A 36 13.39 7.69 -1.75
C ASN A 36 12.53 6.60 -1.12
N THR A 37 11.65 6.97 -0.19
CA THR A 37 10.78 6.07 0.58
C THR A 37 9.79 5.27 -0.28
N SER A 38 9.62 5.63 -1.56
CA SER A 38 8.87 4.83 -2.55
C SER A 38 9.71 3.72 -3.20
N ILE A 39 11.03 3.80 -3.09
CA ILE A 39 11.95 2.71 -3.40
C ILE A 39 12.01 1.88 -2.12
N GLY A 40 11.31 0.74 -2.14
CA GLY A 40 11.27 -0.19 -1.02
C GLY A 40 12.65 -0.48 -0.43
N SER A 41 12.66 -0.88 0.83
CA SER A 41 13.80 -1.07 1.72
C SER A 41 14.89 -2.03 1.18
N GLY A 42 15.67 -1.58 0.19
CA GLY A 42 16.93 -2.19 -0.23
C GLY A 42 16.91 -2.98 -1.55
N VAL A 43 17.76 -4.01 -1.60
CA VAL A 43 18.12 -4.76 -2.82
C VAL A 43 17.05 -5.79 -3.23
N SER A 44 16.10 -6.12 -2.35
CA SER A 44 15.02 -7.10 -2.62
C SER A 44 14.19 -6.74 -3.84
N TRP A 45 13.92 -5.45 -4.05
CA TRP A 45 13.15 -4.92 -5.17
C TRP A 45 13.85 -5.08 -6.54
N ILE A 46 15.14 -5.44 -6.56
CA ILE A 46 15.85 -5.81 -7.80
C ILE A 46 15.41 -7.20 -8.30
N LEU A 47 14.98 -8.08 -7.38
CA LEU A 47 14.59 -9.45 -7.71
C LEU A 47 13.23 -9.50 -8.41
N ASP A 48 12.30 -8.64 -7.98
CA ASP A 48 10.96 -8.55 -8.56
C ASP A 48 11.06 -7.87 -9.93
N ARG A 49 10.90 -8.65 -10.98
CA ARG A 49 11.12 -8.16 -12.35
C ARG A 49 9.97 -7.30 -12.86
N ARG A 50 8.78 -7.44 -12.28
CA ARG A 50 7.57 -6.74 -12.69
C ARG A 50 6.78 -6.32 -11.46
N TYR A 51 5.94 -5.31 -11.64
CA TYR A 51 5.05 -4.84 -10.57
C TYR A 51 4.12 -5.95 -10.09
N ASP A 52 3.60 -6.79 -11.00
CA ASP A 52 2.72 -7.91 -10.67
C ASP A 52 3.38 -9.05 -9.85
N ASP A 53 4.69 -9.02 -9.66
CA ASP A 53 5.44 -9.92 -8.77
C ASP A 53 5.80 -9.25 -7.42
N SER A 54 5.44 -7.98 -7.21
CA SER A 54 5.89 -7.20 -6.06
C SER A 54 4.96 -7.28 -4.85
N ASP A 55 5.51 -7.04 -3.66
CA ASP A 55 4.73 -6.95 -2.41
C ASP A 55 3.62 -5.89 -2.49
N ALA A 56 3.89 -4.75 -3.13
CA ALA A 56 2.91 -3.68 -3.30
C ALA A 56 1.68 -4.14 -4.12
N PHE A 57 1.89 -4.94 -5.17
CA PHE A 57 0.80 -5.53 -5.94
C PHE A 57 -0.03 -6.48 -5.09
N ARG A 58 0.63 -7.31 -4.26
CA ARG A 58 -0.03 -8.29 -3.39
C ARG A 58 -0.88 -7.63 -2.32
N GLU A 59 -0.37 -6.57 -1.70
CA GLU A 59 -1.12 -5.76 -0.73
C GLU A 59 -2.35 -5.13 -1.37
N GLN A 60 -2.19 -4.51 -2.56
CA GLN A 60 -3.32 -3.93 -3.30
C GLN A 60 -4.36 -4.98 -3.71
N PHE A 61 -3.90 -6.14 -4.19
CA PHE A 61 -4.77 -7.25 -4.59
C PHE A 61 -5.60 -7.76 -3.41
N GLN A 62 -4.97 -7.92 -2.24
CA GLN A 62 -5.66 -8.34 -1.02
C GLN A 62 -6.67 -7.28 -0.56
N GLU A 63 -6.29 -6.00 -0.56
CA GLU A 63 -7.17 -4.90 -0.17
C GLU A 63 -8.42 -4.82 -1.07
N ASP A 64 -8.25 -4.86 -2.40
CA ASP A 64 -9.39 -4.83 -3.33
C ASP A 64 -10.26 -6.09 -3.18
N LEU A 65 -9.67 -7.26 -2.91
CA LEU A 65 -10.42 -8.48 -2.63
C LEU A 65 -11.26 -8.36 -1.35
N ASP A 66 -10.70 -7.77 -0.29
CA ASP A 66 -11.42 -7.54 0.97
C ASP A 66 -12.57 -6.54 0.77
N HIS A 67 -12.37 -5.50 -0.03
CA HIS A 67 -13.45 -4.59 -0.42
C HIS A 67 -14.53 -5.31 -1.24
N VAL A 68 -14.18 -6.20 -2.16
CA VAL A 68 -15.17 -7.01 -2.90
C VAL A 68 -16.01 -7.86 -1.95
N PHE A 69 -15.41 -8.52 -0.96
CA PHE A 69 -16.18 -9.29 0.03
C PHE A 69 -17.15 -8.43 0.84
N LYS A 70 -16.72 -7.24 1.26
CA LYS A 70 -17.62 -6.28 1.93
C LYS A 70 -18.73 -5.79 1.00
N TYR A 71 -18.41 -5.53 -0.27
CA TYR A 71 -19.42 -5.18 -1.26
C TYR A 71 -20.45 -6.30 -1.43
N VAL A 72 -20.02 -7.56 -1.52
CA VAL A 72 -20.94 -8.72 -1.58
C VAL A 72 -21.86 -8.77 -0.36
N ALA A 73 -21.31 -8.57 0.85
CA ALA A 73 -22.09 -8.51 2.09
C ALA A 73 -23.14 -7.38 2.08
N TYR A 74 -22.82 -6.21 1.52
CA TYR A 74 -23.66 -5.02 1.65
C TYR A 74 -24.50 -4.68 0.42
N ARG A 75 -24.21 -5.27 -0.75
CA ARG A 75 -24.92 -4.96 -1.99
C ARG A 75 -26.42 -5.13 -1.82
N ASP A 76 -26.86 -6.29 -1.35
CA ASP A 76 -28.28 -6.61 -1.28
C ASP A 76 -28.99 -5.88 -0.11
N VAL A 77 -28.22 -5.38 0.85
CA VAL A 77 -28.69 -4.48 1.92
C VAL A 77 -29.08 -3.11 1.36
N PHE A 78 -28.31 -2.58 0.40
CA PHE A 78 -28.48 -1.23 -0.12
C PHE A 78 -29.15 -1.15 -1.50
N GLU A 79 -29.09 -2.20 -2.31
CA GLU A 79 -29.60 -2.20 -3.68
C GLU A 79 -30.96 -2.87 -3.84
N THR A 80 -31.74 -2.33 -4.76
CA THR A 80 -32.89 -2.97 -5.39
C THR A 80 -32.71 -2.82 -6.90
N ASP A 81 -32.79 -3.92 -7.66
CA ASP A 81 -32.62 -3.93 -9.12
C ASP A 81 -31.33 -3.22 -9.60
N GLY A 82 -30.22 -3.45 -8.89
CA GLY A 82 -28.90 -2.92 -9.23
C GLY A 82 -28.72 -1.42 -8.99
N ASN A 83 -29.65 -0.76 -8.30
CA ASN A 83 -29.57 0.65 -7.94
C ASN A 83 -29.73 0.84 -6.43
N LEU A 84 -29.04 1.84 -5.88
CA LEU A 84 -29.21 2.23 -4.49
C LEU A 84 -30.68 2.57 -4.19
N ASP A 85 -31.25 1.88 -3.21
CA ASP A 85 -32.64 2.04 -2.81
C ASP A 85 -32.73 2.68 -1.42
N LEU A 86 -33.11 3.95 -1.40
CA LEU A 86 -33.26 4.73 -0.17
C LEU A 86 -34.41 4.25 0.73
N SER A 87 -35.33 3.44 0.19
CA SER A 87 -36.46 2.89 0.95
C SER A 87 -36.11 1.64 1.75
N LYS A 88 -34.92 1.06 1.55
CA LYS A 88 -34.44 -0.11 2.32
C LYS A 88 -34.43 0.19 3.82
N GLU A 89 -34.94 -0.74 4.60
CA GLU A 89 -34.97 -0.66 6.05
C GLU A 89 -33.61 -1.08 6.62
N MET A 90 -33.01 -0.26 7.49
CA MET A 90 -31.62 -0.44 7.96
C MET A 90 -31.52 -1.06 9.35
N PHE A 91 -32.39 -0.62 10.27
CA PHE A 91 -32.47 -1.14 11.63
C PHE A 91 -33.81 -0.76 12.26
N ALA A 92 -34.21 -1.53 13.27
CA ALA A 92 -35.33 -1.17 14.14
C ALA A 92 -34.90 -1.05 15.59
N VAL A 93 -35.44 -0.02 16.25
CA VAL A 93 -35.13 0.30 17.65
C VAL A 93 -36.38 0.68 18.44
N SER A 94 -36.29 0.61 19.76
CA SER A 94 -37.25 1.22 20.69
C SER A 94 -36.52 2.02 21.77
N ARG A 95 -37.09 3.19 22.11
CA ARG A 95 -36.64 4.02 23.24
C ARG A 95 -37.59 3.84 24.42
N ASP A 96 -37.07 3.55 25.61
CA ASP A 96 -37.82 3.49 26.88
C ASP A 96 -39.09 2.62 26.87
N ASN A 97 -39.04 1.43 26.25
CA ASN A 97 -40.21 0.56 26.02
C ASN A 97 -41.33 1.21 25.20
N GLY A 98 -40.99 2.19 24.36
CA GLY A 98 -41.87 2.79 23.36
C GLY A 98 -42.14 1.86 22.17
N PRO A 99 -42.89 2.35 21.16
CA PRO A 99 -43.11 1.59 19.94
C PRO A 99 -41.80 1.28 19.20
N GLU A 100 -41.77 0.15 18.51
CA GLU A 100 -40.70 -0.17 17.57
C GLU A 100 -40.74 0.81 16.39
N ILE A 101 -39.61 1.44 16.11
CA ILE A 101 -39.41 2.37 14.99
C ILE A 101 -38.38 1.75 14.08
N THR A 102 -38.78 1.49 12.84
CA THR A 102 -37.87 1.07 11.76
C THR A 102 -37.39 2.29 11.01
N TYR A 103 -36.07 2.38 10.78
CA TYR A 103 -35.45 3.48 10.06
C TYR A 103 -35.03 3.03 8.66
N THR A 104 -35.48 3.77 7.65
CA THR A 104 -35.05 3.59 6.25
C THR A 104 -33.68 4.22 6.00
N LEU A 105 -33.00 3.81 4.93
CA LEU A 105 -31.73 4.39 4.53
C LEU A 105 -31.84 5.92 4.34
N GLU A 106 -32.93 6.41 3.72
CA GLU A 106 -33.18 7.86 3.58
C GLU A 106 -33.15 8.58 4.94
N GLU A 107 -33.85 8.03 5.93
CA GLU A 107 -33.99 8.62 7.26
C GLU A 107 -32.68 8.60 8.03
N VAL A 108 -31.93 7.50 7.93
CA VAL A 108 -30.59 7.37 8.52
C VAL A 108 -29.64 8.40 7.92
N LEU A 109 -29.60 8.54 6.59
CA LEU A 109 -28.74 9.52 5.92
C LEU A 109 -29.13 10.96 6.27
N ARG A 110 -30.43 11.25 6.34
CA ARG A 110 -30.93 12.57 6.77
C ARG A 110 -30.54 12.87 8.22
N TYR A 111 -30.64 11.89 9.11
CA TYR A 111 -30.25 12.05 10.50
C TYR A 111 -28.73 12.24 10.63
N ALA A 112 -27.92 11.37 10.02
CA ALA A 112 -26.47 11.48 9.98
C ALA A 112 -26.02 12.88 9.51
N LYS A 113 -26.59 13.37 8.41
CA LYS A 113 -26.32 14.71 7.87
C LYS A 113 -26.70 15.82 8.84
N SER A 114 -27.81 15.68 9.56
CA SER A 114 -28.21 16.65 10.61
C SER A 114 -27.19 16.71 11.76
N GLN A 115 -26.48 15.61 11.99
CA GLN A 115 -25.38 15.48 12.96
C GLN A 115 -23.99 15.76 12.34
N GLY A 116 -23.94 16.33 11.13
CA GLY A 116 -22.70 16.72 10.46
C GLY A 116 -21.92 15.56 9.82
N PHE A 117 -22.46 14.35 9.77
CA PHE A 117 -21.82 13.20 9.11
C PHE A 117 -22.23 13.07 7.65
N TYR A 118 -21.25 12.78 6.80
CA TYR A 118 -21.44 12.50 5.38
C TYR A 118 -20.26 11.71 4.81
N LEU A 119 -20.40 11.23 3.58
CA LEU A 119 -19.30 10.63 2.82
C LEU A 119 -18.60 11.71 2.00
N ASN A 120 -17.28 11.80 2.08
CA ASN A 120 -16.48 12.70 1.23
C ASN A 120 -16.31 12.13 -0.20
N ASP A 121 -15.53 12.82 -1.04
CA ASP A 121 -15.25 12.40 -2.42
C ASP A 121 -14.47 11.08 -2.53
N GLN A 122 -13.88 10.61 -1.43
CA GLN A 122 -13.19 9.33 -1.30
C GLN A 122 -14.08 8.26 -0.65
N PHE A 123 -15.37 8.57 -0.44
CA PHE A 123 -16.34 7.74 0.27
C PHE A 123 -16.01 7.47 1.73
N GLU A 124 -15.14 8.26 2.36
CA GLU A 124 -14.83 8.14 3.78
C GLU A 124 -15.89 8.85 4.62
N VAL A 125 -16.23 8.26 5.78
CA VAL A 125 -17.16 8.88 6.73
C VAL A 125 -16.45 10.02 7.46
N VAL A 126 -16.86 11.25 7.17
CA VAL A 126 -16.30 12.47 7.75
C VAL A 126 -17.34 13.20 8.59
N ASN A 127 -16.86 14.13 9.43
CA ASN A 127 -17.71 14.95 10.28
C ASN A 127 -17.23 16.40 10.36
N ASP A 128 -18.13 17.35 10.15
CA ASP A 128 -17.84 18.80 10.18
C ASP A 128 -18.12 19.47 11.55
N LEU A 129 -18.71 18.75 12.51
CA LEU A 129 -19.07 19.24 13.84
C LEU A 129 -18.08 18.78 14.92
N PHE A 130 -17.46 19.75 15.61
CA PHE A 130 -16.54 19.44 16.71
C PHE A 130 -17.24 19.03 18.02
N ILE A 131 -18.56 19.24 18.14
CA ILE A 131 -19.34 19.00 19.36
C ILE A 131 -20.67 18.34 18.98
N TYR A 132 -20.97 17.21 19.61
CA TYR A 132 -22.24 16.51 19.49
C TYR A 132 -23.20 16.99 20.58
N ASP A 133 -24.50 16.94 20.31
CA ASP A 133 -25.49 17.02 21.37
C ASP A 133 -25.39 15.75 22.23
N ASP A 134 -25.29 15.87 23.56
CA ASP A 134 -25.22 14.73 24.49
C ASP A 134 -26.43 13.79 24.31
N ALA A 135 -27.57 14.31 23.85
CA ALA A 135 -28.75 13.51 23.54
C ALA A 135 -28.56 12.58 22.32
N SER A 136 -27.70 12.95 21.38
CA SER A 136 -27.46 12.18 20.14
C SER A 136 -26.58 10.95 20.36
N THR A 137 -25.73 10.97 21.39
CA THR A 137 -24.79 9.91 21.76
C THR A 137 -25.29 9.02 22.90
N ALA A 138 -26.45 9.35 23.49
CA ALA A 138 -27.07 8.56 24.53
C ALA A 138 -27.42 7.16 24.01
N LYS A 139 -26.94 6.11 24.69
CA LYS A 139 -27.24 4.70 24.37
C LYS A 139 -28.59 4.28 24.96
N ASP A 140 -29.65 4.94 24.51
CA ASP A 140 -31.02 4.78 25.00
C ASP A 140 -31.92 3.99 24.04
N GLN A 141 -31.38 3.52 22.91
CA GLN A 141 -32.10 2.72 21.91
C GLN A 141 -31.85 1.24 22.14
N VAL A 142 -32.90 0.47 22.43
CA VAL A 142 -32.86 -0.99 22.34
C VAL A 142 -32.89 -1.38 20.87
N VAL A 143 -31.90 -2.12 20.39
CA VAL A 143 -31.79 -2.56 19.00
C VAL A 143 -32.43 -3.94 18.83
N TYR A 144 -33.44 -4.04 17.95
CA TYR A 144 -34.08 -5.31 17.64
C TYR A 144 -33.34 -6.08 16.54
N TRP A 145 -32.94 -5.39 15.47
CA TRP A 145 -32.23 -5.98 14.35
C TRP A 145 -31.47 -4.92 13.54
N ARG A 146 -30.48 -5.37 12.77
CA ARG A 146 -29.68 -4.57 11.82
C ARG A 146 -29.63 -5.31 10.49
N ALA A 147 -29.91 -4.61 9.38
CA ALA A 147 -29.88 -5.23 8.06
C ALA A 147 -28.45 -5.59 7.60
N TYR A 148 -27.46 -4.80 8.01
CA TYR A 148 -26.04 -4.97 7.65
C TYR A 148 -25.26 -5.90 8.59
N ASP A 149 -25.90 -6.41 9.65
CA ASP A 149 -25.33 -7.36 10.59
C ASP A 149 -26.45 -8.24 11.19
N PRO A 150 -27.04 -9.14 10.38
CA PRO A 150 -28.21 -9.93 10.79
C PRO A 150 -27.88 -10.95 11.89
N ASP A 151 -26.64 -11.44 11.94
CA ASP A 151 -26.18 -12.47 12.88
C ASP A 151 -25.43 -11.89 14.09
N ALA A 152 -25.68 -10.62 14.41
CA ALA A 152 -25.05 -9.91 15.52
C ALA A 152 -25.18 -10.68 16.84
N THR A 153 -24.05 -11.15 17.38
CA THR A 153 -24.03 -11.89 18.65
C THR A 153 -23.83 -10.93 19.82
N LEU A 154 -24.84 -10.82 20.69
CA LEU A 154 -24.77 -10.07 21.94
C LEU A 154 -23.92 -10.82 22.97
N LYS A 155 -22.85 -10.20 23.47
CA LYS A 155 -21.98 -10.81 24.50
C LYS A 155 -22.42 -10.40 25.90
N GLU A 156 -22.88 -9.17 26.04
CA GLU A 156 -23.32 -8.59 27.30
C GLU A 156 -24.67 -7.89 27.16
N PRO A 157 -25.46 -7.73 28.26
CA PRO A 157 -26.76 -7.07 28.21
C PRO A 157 -26.72 -5.62 27.67
N GLY A 158 -25.57 -4.95 27.81
CA GLY A 158 -25.36 -3.59 27.29
C GLY A 158 -25.23 -3.52 25.77
N ASP A 159 -24.88 -4.62 25.10
CA ASP A 159 -24.69 -4.67 23.63
C ASP A 159 -26.03 -4.52 22.88
N ALA A 160 -27.14 -4.78 23.57
CA ALA A 160 -28.48 -4.57 23.04
C ALA A 160 -28.83 -3.07 22.90
N PHE A 161 -28.03 -2.17 23.50
CA PHE A 161 -28.29 -0.74 23.50
C PHE A 161 -27.29 0.02 22.62
N SER A 162 -27.81 0.93 21.81
CA SER A 162 -27.01 1.84 21.00
C SER A 162 -27.58 3.25 21.02
N SER A 163 -26.84 4.19 20.45
CA SER A 163 -27.36 5.53 20.14
C SER A 163 -27.81 5.58 18.68
N LEU A 164 -28.79 6.42 18.37
CA LEU A 164 -29.21 6.59 16.97
C LEU A 164 -28.04 7.12 16.11
N LEU A 165 -27.13 7.88 16.71
CA LEU A 165 -25.92 8.36 16.03
C LEU A 165 -24.94 7.23 15.71
N ASP A 166 -24.67 6.34 16.66
CA ASP A 166 -23.76 5.20 16.43
C ASP A 166 -24.32 4.27 15.36
N LEU A 167 -25.61 3.94 15.41
CA LEU A 167 -26.28 3.14 14.36
C LEU A 167 -26.22 3.82 12.99
N SER A 168 -26.35 5.15 12.94
CA SER A 168 -26.25 5.89 11.69
C SER A 168 -24.82 5.89 11.13
N LYS A 169 -23.80 5.96 12.00
CA LYS A 169 -22.40 5.81 11.60
C LYS A 169 -22.10 4.40 11.10
N GLU A 170 -22.63 3.37 11.75
CA GLU A 170 -22.50 1.97 11.31
C GLU A 170 -23.03 1.82 9.88
N VAL A 171 -24.23 2.35 9.58
CA VAL A 171 -24.79 2.36 8.22
C VAL A 171 -23.90 3.13 7.24
N LEU A 172 -23.40 4.32 7.61
CA LEU A 172 -22.50 5.10 6.74
C LEU A 172 -21.19 4.37 6.44
N ASN A 173 -20.61 3.65 7.41
CA ASN A 173 -19.41 2.85 7.20
C ASN A 173 -19.69 1.67 6.24
N CYS A 174 -20.83 0.99 6.38
CA CYS A 174 -21.21 -0.06 5.43
C CYS A 174 -21.44 0.53 4.03
N LEU A 175 -22.08 1.69 3.94
CA LEU A 175 -22.34 2.40 2.69
C LEU A 175 -21.04 2.89 2.02
N SER A 176 -20.04 3.29 2.80
CA SER A 176 -18.69 3.61 2.32
C SER A 176 -18.07 2.42 1.56
N GLU A 177 -18.06 1.24 2.18
CA GLU A 177 -17.50 0.02 1.59
C GLU A 177 -18.24 -0.39 0.31
N TYR A 178 -19.57 -0.24 0.31
CA TYR A 178 -20.39 -0.43 -0.87
C TYR A 178 -19.96 0.51 -2.02
N TYR A 179 -19.82 1.81 -1.75
CA TYR A 179 -19.46 2.79 -2.76
C TYR A 179 -18.03 2.66 -3.28
N ILE A 180 -17.08 2.22 -2.46
CA ILE A 180 -15.70 1.99 -2.89
C ILE A 180 -15.67 1.03 -4.09
N VAL A 181 -16.35 -0.11 -3.99
CA VAL A 181 -16.42 -1.09 -5.10
C VAL A 181 -17.34 -0.60 -6.21
N ASN A 182 -18.53 -0.08 -5.88
CA ASN A 182 -19.49 0.39 -6.87
C ASN A 182 -18.89 1.47 -7.77
N TYR A 183 -18.13 2.40 -7.20
CA TYR A 183 -17.45 3.45 -7.95
C TYR A 183 -16.19 2.95 -8.63
N ARG A 184 -15.24 2.33 -7.91
CA ARG A 184 -13.92 1.98 -8.47
C ARG A 184 -13.96 0.83 -9.47
N LEU A 185 -14.81 -0.16 -9.24
CA LEU A 185 -14.75 -1.44 -9.95
C LEU A 185 -15.94 -1.69 -10.89
N LEU A 186 -17.11 -1.13 -10.59
CA LEU A 186 -18.33 -1.35 -11.39
C LEU A 186 -18.66 -0.17 -12.31
N SER A 187 -18.63 1.06 -11.79
CA SER A 187 -18.98 2.26 -12.56
C SER A 187 -17.84 2.76 -13.44
N ASN A 188 -16.59 2.43 -13.10
CA ASN A 188 -15.40 2.84 -13.84
C ASN A 188 -14.62 1.61 -14.35
N PRO A 189 -13.93 1.73 -15.51
CA PRO A 189 -13.04 0.68 -15.98
C PRO A 189 -11.94 0.38 -14.94
N SER A 190 -11.76 -0.89 -14.63
CA SER A 190 -10.75 -1.37 -13.68
C SER A 190 -9.93 -2.50 -14.30
N ASN A 191 -8.67 -2.60 -13.92
CA ASN A 191 -7.84 -3.75 -14.22
C ASN A 191 -8.14 -4.92 -13.28
N PHE A 192 -8.77 -4.67 -12.13
CA PHE A 192 -9.20 -5.69 -11.18
C PHE A 192 -10.61 -6.18 -11.54
N LEU A 193 -10.69 -7.44 -11.95
CA LEU A 193 -11.90 -8.12 -12.38
C LEU A 193 -12.26 -9.24 -11.41
N PHE A 194 -13.53 -9.37 -11.07
CA PHE A 194 -14.02 -10.43 -10.21
C PHE A 194 -15.34 -11.02 -10.73
N ARG A 195 -15.55 -12.28 -10.41
CA ARG A 195 -16.82 -12.99 -10.49
C ARG A 195 -16.94 -13.90 -9.28
N ILE A 196 -18.03 -13.76 -8.54
CA ILE A 196 -18.44 -14.64 -7.45
C ILE A 196 -19.84 -15.13 -7.76
N THR A 197 -20.03 -16.43 -7.76
CA THR A 197 -21.31 -17.09 -8.05
C THR A 197 -21.63 -18.10 -6.95
N TYR A 198 -22.85 -18.07 -6.46
CA TYR A 198 -23.45 -19.09 -5.59
C TYR A 198 -24.54 -19.81 -6.38
N GLN A 199 -24.52 -21.13 -6.37
CA GLN A 199 -25.38 -21.95 -7.23
C GLN A 199 -25.91 -23.19 -6.49
N ASP A 200 -27.15 -23.54 -6.82
CA ASP A 200 -27.82 -24.78 -6.43
C ASP A 200 -27.96 -25.65 -7.67
N ASP A 201 -27.40 -26.87 -7.63
CA ASP A 201 -27.25 -27.74 -8.79
C ASP A 201 -26.59 -27.02 -10.00
N GLU A 202 -27.40 -26.68 -11.02
CA GLU A 202 -26.99 -25.95 -12.23
C GLU A 202 -27.57 -24.52 -12.29
N THR A 203 -28.25 -24.07 -11.23
CA THR A 203 -28.93 -22.77 -11.20
C THR A 203 -28.13 -21.78 -10.35
N VAL A 204 -27.75 -20.64 -10.94
CA VAL A 204 -27.11 -19.54 -10.22
C VAL A 204 -28.17 -18.82 -9.38
N VAL A 205 -27.98 -18.83 -8.06
CA VAL A 205 -28.87 -18.18 -7.09
C VAL A 205 -28.45 -16.73 -6.85
N SER A 206 -27.15 -16.47 -6.79
CA SER A 206 -26.61 -15.11 -6.72
C SER A 206 -25.29 -14.99 -7.48
N GLU A 207 -25.12 -13.86 -8.16
CA GLU A 207 -23.90 -13.50 -8.88
C GLU A 207 -23.47 -12.07 -8.55
N TYR A 208 -22.18 -11.87 -8.35
CA TYR A 208 -21.52 -10.58 -8.14
C TYR A 208 -20.33 -10.50 -9.08
N SER A 209 -20.34 -9.55 -10.02
CA SER A 209 -19.27 -9.46 -11.01
C SER A 209 -19.14 -8.07 -11.64
N ASN A 210 -17.91 -7.72 -12.02
CA ASN A 210 -17.60 -6.62 -12.95
C ASN A 210 -16.95 -7.13 -14.26
N ALA A 211 -16.93 -8.44 -14.48
CA ALA A 211 -16.26 -9.07 -15.62
C ALA A 211 -17.11 -9.10 -16.91
N GLY A 212 -18.38 -8.69 -16.84
CA GLY A 212 -19.32 -8.79 -17.96
C GLY A 212 -19.40 -10.22 -18.51
N ASP A 213 -19.39 -10.35 -19.84
CA ASP A 213 -19.54 -11.63 -20.55
C ASP A 213 -18.25 -12.46 -20.65
N LEU A 214 -17.16 -12.05 -19.99
CA LEU A 214 -15.89 -12.80 -20.04
C LEU A 214 -16.06 -14.19 -19.43
N THR A 215 -15.62 -15.24 -20.10
CA THR A 215 -15.59 -16.59 -19.51
C THR A 215 -14.52 -16.67 -18.41
N ASP A 216 -14.65 -17.62 -17.48
CA ASP A 216 -13.64 -17.81 -16.43
C ASP A 216 -12.25 -18.12 -16.99
N ALA A 217 -12.19 -18.85 -18.11
CA ALA A 217 -10.93 -19.09 -18.82
C ALA A 217 -10.31 -17.79 -19.36
N GLN A 218 -11.13 -16.86 -19.86
CA GLN A 218 -10.65 -15.55 -20.30
C GLN A 218 -10.18 -14.71 -19.12
N LEU A 219 -10.92 -14.72 -18.00
CA LEU A 219 -10.51 -14.02 -16.77
C LEU A 219 -9.16 -14.52 -16.25
N ARG A 220 -8.97 -15.83 -16.15
CA ARG A 220 -7.70 -16.44 -15.72
C ARG A 220 -6.54 -16.12 -16.68
N SER A 221 -6.82 -15.77 -17.94
CA SER A 221 -5.81 -15.38 -18.93
C SER A 221 -5.38 -13.90 -18.88
N MET A 222 -6.01 -13.06 -18.05
CA MET A 222 -5.74 -11.61 -17.98
C MET A 222 -4.38 -11.25 -17.38
N GLY A 223 -3.71 -12.19 -16.72
CA GLY A 223 -2.42 -11.97 -16.08
C GLY A 223 -2.35 -12.70 -14.77
N ARG A 224 -2.58 -11.99 -13.66
CA ARG A 224 -2.60 -12.57 -12.31
C ARG A 224 -4.01 -12.93 -11.91
N TYR A 225 -4.21 -14.12 -11.34
CA TYR A 225 -5.53 -14.56 -10.92
C TYR A 225 -5.49 -15.46 -9.68
N CYS A 226 -6.62 -15.50 -8.99
CA CYS A 226 -6.94 -16.44 -7.94
C CYS A 226 -8.37 -16.96 -8.17
N SER A 227 -8.54 -18.27 -8.16
CA SER A 227 -9.83 -18.92 -8.34
C SER A 227 -10.05 -20.02 -7.33
N VAL A 228 -11.27 -20.05 -6.80
CA VAL A 228 -11.72 -20.99 -5.78
C VAL A 228 -13.03 -21.61 -6.25
N ASP A 229 -13.15 -22.93 -6.11
CA ASP A 229 -14.37 -23.68 -6.35
C ASP A 229 -14.65 -24.53 -5.11
N SER A 230 -15.89 -24.53 -4.62
CA SER A 230 -16.28 -25.29 -3.42
C SER A 230 -16.04 -26.81 -3.56
N SER A 231 -15.97 -27.33 -4.79
CA SER A 231 -15.68 -28.74 -5.06
C SER A 231 -14.19 -29.10 -4.95
N SER A 232 -13.30 -28.12 -4.81
CA SER A 232 -11.85 -28.30 -4.72
C SER A 232 -11.30 -27.77 -3.41
N ILE A 233 -10.47 -28.57 -2.74
CA ILE A 233 -9.69 -28.12 -1.57
C ILE A 233 -8.52 -27.22 -1.99
N LEU A 234 -8.09 -27.32 -3.25
CA LEU A 234 -6.97 -26.54 -3.79
C LEU A 234 -7.49 -25.25 -4.42
N ILE A 235 -6.84 -24.14 -4.06
CA ILE A 235 -7.01 -22.83 -4.70
C ILE A 235 -6.18 -22.82 -5.99
N ASP A 236 -6.81 -22.55 -7.13
CA ASP A 236 -6.14 -22.39 -8.43
C ASP A 236 -5.70 -20.93 -8.59
N SER A 237 -4.39 -20.70 -8.54
CA SER A 237 -3.82 -19.35 -8.56
C SER A 237 -2.42 -19.36 -9.18
N ASN A 238 -2.05 -18.26 -9.82
CA ASN A 238 -0.68 -17.99 -10.29
C ASN A 238 -0.02 -16.81 -9.55
N LEU A 239 -0.57 -16.46 -8.38
CA LEU A 239 0.03 -15.53 -7.43
C LEU A 239 1.15 -16.22 -6.64
N ASP A 240 2.20 -15.48 -6.31
CA ASP A 240 3.33 -16.01 -5.53
C ASP A 240 2.94 -16.32 -4.07
N GLU A 241 1.98 -15.58 -3.52
CA GLU A 241 1.34 -15.86 -2.23
C GLU A 241 -0.18 -15.85 -2.40
N LEU A 242 -0.85 -16.82 -1.78
CA LEU A 242 -2.30 -16.93 -1.83
C LEU A 242 -2.95 -15.82 -0.98
N PRO A 243 -4.07 -15.22 -1.46
CA PRO A 243 -4.82 -14.27 -0.67
C PRO A 243 -5.38 -14.91 0.60
N LYS A 244 -5.52 -14.11 1.65
CA LYS A 244 -5.89 -14.57 2.99
C LYS A 244 -7.40 -14.71 3.10
N ASN A 245 -7.83 -15.68 3.91
CA ASN A 245 -9.22 -15.89 4.33
C ASN A 245 -10.26 -16.05 3.22
N VAL A 246 -9.86 -16.27 1.97
CA VAL A 246 -10.76 -16.36 0.80
C VAL A 246 -11.89 -17.36 1.01
N VAL A 247 -11.56 -18.61 1.35
CA VAL A 247 -12.57 -19.66 1.57
C VAL A 247 -13.50 -19.30 2.72
N SER A 248 -12.94 -18.83 3.85
CA SER A 248 -13.74 -18.44 5.01
C SER A 248 -14.73 -17.31 4.70
N GLN A 249 -14.31 -16.32 3.91
CA GLN A 249 -15.17 -15.21 3.50
C GLN A 249 -16.27 -15.69 2.54
N LEU A 250 -15.95 -16.54 1.56
CA LEU A 250 -16.94 -17.08 0.62
C LEU A 250 -18.02 -17.92 1.33
N GLU A 251 -17.63 -18.74 2.29
CA GLU A 251 -18.57 -19.51 3.13
C GLU A 251 -19.45 -18.60 3.99
N GLN A 252 -18.85 -17.59 4.63
CA GLN A 252 -19.59 -16.64 5.47
C GLN A 252 -20.62 -15.83 4.66
N LEU A 253 -20.31 -15.53 3.39
CA LEU A 253 -21.18 -14.76 2.50
C LEU A 253 -22.23 -15.63 1.79
N ASN A 254 -22.29 -16.94 2.05
CA ASN A 254 -23.28 -17.85 1.48
C ASN A 254 -24.65 -17.72 2.17
N VAL A 255 -25.27 -16.54 2.10
CA VAL A 255 -26.54 -16.21 2.80
C VAL A 255 -27.71 -17.10 2.34
N ASN A 256 -27.68 -17.59 1.11
CA ASN A 256 -28.73 -18.44 0.55
C ASN A 256 -28.53 -19.94 0.83
N ASP A 257 -27.50 -20.32 1.59
CA ASP A 257 -27.14 -21.72 1.87
C ASP A 257 -26.98 -22.53 0.57
N ALA A 258 -26.37 -21.91 -0.44
CA ALA A 258 -26.22 -22.52 -1.75
C ALA A 258 -25.26 -23.72 -1.70
N ASP A 259 -25.57 -24.77 -2.46
CA ASP A 259 -24.79 -26.02 -2.47
C ASP A 259 -23.34 -25.82 -2.91
N ARG A 260 -23.11 -24.86 -3.83
CA ARG A 260 -21.79 -24.59 -4.39
C ARG A 260 -21.53 -23.11 -4.55
N TYR A 261 -20.27 -22.73 -4.41
CA TYR A 261 -19.77 -21.41 -4.76
C TYR A 261 -18.53 -21.51 -5.63
N HIS A 262 -18.36 -20.50 -6.47
CA HIS A 262 -17.18 -20.34 -7.30
C HIS A 262 -16.80 -18.86 -7.34
N MET A 263 -15.50 -18.59 -7.20
CA MET A 263 -14.92 -17.27 -7.31
C MET A 263 -13.78 -17.31 -8.32
N THR A 264 -13.71 -16.31 -9.19
CA THR A 264 -12.52 -15.99 -9.98
C THR A 264 -12.24 -14.50 -9.86
N VAL A 265 -11.05 -14.17 -9.42
CA VAL A 265 -10.55 -12.79 -9.36
C VAL A 265 -9.28 -12.72 -10.19
N ALA A 266 -9.17 -11.71 -11.04
CA ALA A 266 -8.04 -11.53 -11.93
C ALA A 266 -7.67 -10.06 -12.07
N VAL A 267 -6.38 -9.78 -12.26
CA VAL A 267 -5.88 -8.46 -12.62
C VAL A 267 -5.31 -8.48 -14.03
N ASN A 268 -5.80 -7.59 -14.89
CA ASN A 268 -5.24 -7.37 -16.21
C ASN A 268 -3.85 -6.72 -16.10
N THR A 269 -2.81 -7.53 -16.31
CA THR A 269 -1.41 -7.08 -16.23
C THR A 269 -0.92 -6.30 -17.45
N HIS A 270 -1.79 -6.07 -18.45
CA HIS A 270 -1.54 -5.07 -19.49
C HIS A 270 -1.85 -3.65 -19.00
N TYR A 271 -2.59 -3.52 -17.90
CA TYR A 271 -2.97 -2.26 -17.27
C TYR A 271 -3.68 -1.29 -18.23
N ASP A 272 -4.67 -1.81 -18.95
CA ASP A 272 -5.40 -1.08 -20.00
C ASP A 272 -6.36 -0.01 -19.42
N SER A 273 -6.83 -0.22 -18.18
CA SER A 273 -7.68 0.75 -17.46
C SER A 273 -6.83 1.74 -16.65
N ASP A 274 -7.20 3.03 -16.65
CA ASP A 274 -6.52 4.06 -15.85
C ASP A 274 -6.97 4.01 -14.38
N ASP A 275 -6.41 3.09 -13.62
CA ASP A 275 -6.75 2.84 -12.22
C ASP A 275 -5.51 2.85 -11.31
N ILE A 276 -5.67 2.35 -10.08
CA ILE A 276 -4.56 2.25 -9.12
C ILE A 276 -3.46 1.28 -9.60
N TYR A 277 -3.81 0.17 -10.24
CA TYR A 277 -2.84 -0.80 -10.75
C TYR A 277 -2.01 -0.21 -11.90
N ALA A 278 -2.63 0.52 -12.83
CA ALA A 278 -1.91 1.16 -13.93
C ALA A 278 -0.94 2.24 -13.43
N ARG A 279 -1.38 3.07 -12.47
CA ARG A 279 -0.53 4.10 -11.85
C ARG A 279 0.64 3.48 -11.08
N GLN A 280 0.38 2.50 -10.21
CA GLN A 280 1.44 1.82 -9.46
C GLN A 280 2.41 1.08 -10.40
N ALA A 281 1.92 0.43 -11.47
CA ALA A 281 2.76 -0.21 -12.47
C ALA A 281 3.65 0.80 -13.24
N ALA A 282 3.14 2.01 -13.51
CA ALA A 282 3.90 3.08 -14.15
C ALA A 282 4.97 3.65 -13.20
N ASP A 283 4.59 3.92 -11.95
CA ASP A 283 5.49 4.40 -10.91
C ASP A 283 6.61 3.39 -10.63
N TYR A 284 6.27 2.10 -10.54
CA TYR A 284 7.24 1.01 -10.40
C TYR A 284 8.24 1.00 -11.57
N ARG A 285 7.77 1.13 -12.81
CA ARG A 285 8.67 1.20 -13.98
C ARG A 285 9.60 2.41 -13.92
N HIS A 286 9.08 3.57 -13.54
CA HIS A 286 9.86 4.80 -13.44
C HIS A 286 10.91 4.73 -12.31
N LEU A 287 10.52 4.24 -11.14
CA LEU A 287 11.42 4.04 -9.99
C LEU A 287 12.55 3.08 -10.32
N ARG A 288 12.26 2.00 -11.05
CA ARG A 288 13.29 1.04 -11.50
C ARG A 288 14.30 1.66 -12.46
N GLY A 289 13.85 2.52 -13.37
CA GLY A 289 14.75 3.29 -14.23
C GLY A 289 15.75 4.11 -13.42
N ARG A 290 15.25 4.92 -12.48
CA ARG A 290 16.10 5.76 -11.60
C ARG A 290 17.03 4.94 -10.71
N PHE A 291 16.57 3.80 -10.23
CA PHE A 291 17.39 2.90 -9.43
C PHE A 291 18.54 2.29 -10.24
N MET A 292 18.29 1.86 -11.48
CA MET A 292 19.33 1.35 -12.38
C MET A 292 20.37 2.43 -12.72
N GLU A 293 19.92 3.66 -12.97
CA GLU A 293 20.81 4.81 -13.18
C GLU A 293 21.68 5.09 -11.94
N ALA A 294 21.09 5.07 -10.75
CA ALA A 294 21.82 5.23 -9.50
C ALA A 294 22.85 4.11 -9.29
N MET A 295 22.53 2.85 -9.61
CA MET A 295 23.50 1.76 -9.54
C MET A 295 24.67 1.94 -10.50
N PHE A 296 24.43 2.42 -11.72
CA PHE A 296 25.49 2.70 -12.68
C PHE A 296 26.42 3.84 -12.20
N CYS A 297 25.83 4.93 -11.70
CA CYS A 297 26.55 6.03 -11.06
C CYS A 297 27.34 5.57 -9.83
N LEU A 298 26.79 4.66 -9.03
CA LEU A 298 27.46 4.08 -7.87
C LEU A 298 28.71 3.29 -8.29
N ALA A 299 28.58 2.40 -9.29
CA ALA A 299 29.69 1.60 -9.79
C ALA A 299 30.81 2.48 -10.36
N LEU A 300 30.46 3.48 -11.18
CA LEU A 300 31.42 4.45 -11.70
C LEU A 300 32.08 5.28 -10.57
N GLY A 301 31.32 5.63 -9.54
CA GLY A 301 31.81 6.39 -8.38
C GLY A 301 32.83 5.60 -7.60
N ILE A 302 32.54 4.33 -7.30
CA ILE A 302 33.45 3.43 -6.58
C ILE A 302 34.73 3.20 -7.40
N ILE A 303 34.62 2.87 -8.70
CA ILE A 303 35.79 2.67 -9.57
C ILE A 303 36.62 3.95 -9.66
N GLY A 304 35.99 5.10 -9.85
CA GLY A 304 36.64 6.40 -9.91
C GLY A 304 37.37 6.74 -8.62
N CYS A 305 36.75 6.49 -7.46
CA CYS A 305 37.35 6.64 -6.14
C CYS A 305 38.59 5.75 -6.00
N LEU A 306 38.51 4.46 -6.38
CA LEU A 306 39.63 3.53 -6.29
C LEU A 306 40.82 3.95 -7.18
N VAL A 307 40.55 4.34 -8.43
CA VAL A 307 41.59 4.77 -9.38
C VAL A 307 42.26 6.06 -8.92
N THR A 308 41.48 7.05 -8.50
CA THR A 308 42.01 8.33 -8.02
C THR A 308 42.76 8.18 -6.69
N LEU A 309 42.26 7.34 -5.77
CA LEU A 309 42.95 7.02 -4.52
C LEU A 309 44.27 6.30 -4.79
N TYR A 310 44.29 5.29 -5.66
CA TYR A 310 45.50 4.59 -6.06
C TYR A 310 46.54 5.54 -6.65
N TYR A 311 46.11 6.44 -7.55
CA TYR A 311 46.99 7.48 -8.08
C TYR A 311 47.52 8.41 -6.98
N LEU A 312 46.66 8.89 -6.07
CA LEU A 312 47.07 9.76 -4.97
C LEU A 312 48.08 9.08 -4.05
N ILE A 313 47.91 7.79 -3.75
CA ILE A 313 48.89 6.98 -2.99
C ILE A 313 50.24 6.97 -3.72
N LEU A 314 50.26 6.70 -5.04
CA LEU A 314 51.50 6.63 -5.82
C LEU A 314 52.25 7.96 -5.88
N VAL A 315 51.54 9.09 -5.86
CA VAL A 315 52.15 10.43 -5.94
C VAL A 315 52.27 11.08 -4.56
N SER A 316 51.77 10.45 -3.50
CA SER A 316 51.87 10.96 -2.13
C SER A 316 53.34 11.13 -1.71
N GLY A 317 53.63 12.17 -0.91
CA GLY A 317 54.99 12.50 -0.49
C GLY A 317 55.89 13.11 -1.58
N TYR A 318 55.67 12.91 -2.87
CA TYR A 318 56.58 13.44 -3.90
C TYR A 318 56.28 14.89 -4.28
N ARG A 319 57.32 15.73 -4.44
CA ARG A 319 57.20 17.15 -4.88
C ARG A 319 57.54 17.40 -6.35
N THR A 320 58.23 16.46 -7.00
CA THR A 320 58.62 16.52 -8.42
C THR A 320 58.32 15.20 -9.13
N GLU A 321 58.21 15.22 -10.46
CA GLU A 321 57.99 13.99 -11.27
C GLU A 321 59.14 12.98 -11.16
N ASP A 322 60.34 13.44 -10.82
CA ASP A 322 61.54 12.60 -10.69
C ASP A 322 61.48 11.67 -9.45
N ARG A 323 60.46 11.82 -8.59
CA ARG A 323 60.17 10.95 -7.41
C ARG A 323 61.39 10.65 -6.51
N THR A 324 62.30 11.62 -6.38
CA THR A 324 63.63 11.37 -5.81
C THR A 324 63.64 11.25 -4.28
N ASN A 325 62.86 12.06 -3.56
CA ASN A 325 62.73 11.97 -2.10
C ASN A 325 61.29 12.29 -1.66
N PRO A 326 60.67 11.45 -0.81
CA PRO A 326 59.39 11.77 -0.19
C PRO A 326 59.57 12.93 0.81
N TYR A 327 58.75 13.95 0.65
CA TYR A 327 58.60 15.09 1.55
C TYR A 327 57.39 14.84 2.45
N LEU A 328 57.67 14.52 3.71
CA LEU A 328 56.67 14.32 4.75
C LEU A 328 56.34 15.68 5.38
N HIS A 329 55.06 16.04 5.43
CA HIS A 329 54.59 17.15 6.25
C HIS A 329 54.48 16.71 7.72
N GLY A 330 54.42 17.66 8.66
CA GLY A 330 54.35 17.33 10.09
C GLY A 330 53.16 16.46 10.50
N PHE A 331 52.06 16.49 9.75
CA PHE A 331 50.92 15.59 9.95
C PHE A 331 51.16 14.16 9.44
N ASP A 332 52.08 13.95 8.49
CA ASP A 332 52.48 12.61 8.02
C ASP A 332 53.34 11.86 9.06
N MET A 333 53.78 12.55 10.11
CA MET A 333 54.49 11.96 11.25
C MET A 333 53.57 11.54 12.39
N ILE A 334 52.25 11.73 12.25
CA ILE A 334 51.27 11.26 13.23
C ILE A 334 51.29 9.73 13.21
N THR A 335 51.65 9.12 14.34
CA THR A 335 51.69 7.66 14.45
C THR A 335 50.30 7.08 14.30
N THR A 336 50.21 5.87 13.75
CA THR A 336 48.93 5.14 13.59
C THR A 336 48.14 5.07 14.90
N GLU A 337 48.84 4.92 16.02
CA GLU A 337 48.28 4.92 17.38
C GLU A 337 47.56 6.23 17.71
N SER A 338 48.16 7.37 17.36
CA SER A 338 47.57 8.70 17.57
C SER A 338 46.32 8.91 16.70
N GLY A 339 46.33 8.37 15.47
CA GLY A 339 45.18 8.41 14.56
C GLY A 339 44.01 7.55 15.06
N ILE A 340 44.28 6.35 15.58
CA ILE A 340 43.27 5.48 16.21
C ILE A 340 42.65 6.18 17.42
N LEU A 341 43.48 6.82 18.26
CA LEU A 341 43.00 7.55 19.44
C LEU A 341 42.11 8.74 19.05
N LEU A 342 42.51 9.55 18.06
CA LEU A 342 41.72 10.67 17.56
C LEU A 342 40.38 10.22 16.97
N THR A 343 40.40 9.11 16.23
CA THR A 343 39.18 8.52 15.66
C THR A 343 38.26 8.02 16.77
N ALA A 344 38.78 7.31 17.78
CA ALA A 344 37.99 6.83 18.91
C ALA A 344 37.33 7.98 19.69
N VAL A 345 38.06 9.08 19.95
CA VAL A 345 37.53 10.28 20.60
C VAL A 345 36.45 10.95 19.73
N SER A 346 36.69 11.07 18.43
CA SER A 346 35.72 11.67 17.49
C SER A 346 34.45 10.83 17.37
N THR A 347 34.57 9.51 17.32
CA THR A 347 33.43 8.58 17.31
C THR A 347 32.64 8.68 18.61
N MET A 348 33.30 8.71 19.77
CA MET A 348 32.61 8.94 21.06
C MET A 348 31.85 10.27 21.08
N PHE A 349 32.46 11.33 20.55
CA PHE A 349 31.83 12.66 20.48
C PHE A 349 30.60 12.67 19.55
N MET A 350 30.68 12.01 18.38
CA MET A 350 29.56 11.89 17.46
C MET A 350 28.43 11.02 18.03
N LEU A 351 28.76 9.93 18.74
CA LEU A 351 27.78 9.10 19.44
C LEU A 351 27.06 9.90 20.54
N PHE A 352 27.80 10.71 21.30
CA PHE A 352 27.21 11.61 22.30
C PHE A 352 26.29 12.67 21.69
N LEU A 353 26.63 13.19 20.50
CA LEU A 353 25.76 14.13 19.76
C LEU A 353 24.53 13.46 19.16
N ALA A 354 24.60 12.18 18.80
CA ALA A 354 23.49 11.42 18.24
C ALA A 354 22.48 10.91 19.29
N GLU A 355 22.87 10.88 20.58
CA GLU A 355 21.98 10.55 21.71
C GLU A 355 21.16 11.76 22.23
N ARG A 356 21.16 12.89 21.51
CA ARG A 356 20.24 14.02 21.70
C ARG A 356 19.37 14.21 20.46
#